data_AF-A0A3L7A1P9-F1
#
_entry.id   AF-A0A3L7A1P9-F1
#
_cell.length_a   1.000
_cell.length_b   1.000
_cell.length_c   1.000
_cell.angle_alpha   90.00
_cell.angle_beta   90.00
_cell.angle_gamma   90.00
#
_symmetry.space_group_name_H-M   'P 1'
#
loop_
_entity.id
_entity.type
_entity.pdbx_description
1 polymer ?
#
loop_
_entity_poly.entity_id
_entity_poly.type
_entity_poly.pdbx_seq_one_letter_code
_entity_poly.pdbx_strand_id
1 'polypeptide(L)'
;MTGLTATIPIRKRRAPEAAATERAHRRLAQAGVDFALTMALSEFNGGLELARFERGAARQLAVNLTPGTITANAKVRKRRFIVWTLACVMGFLFVTGVIGMHIYQATQYDRTPSPFAWVGSASILLNAVVFFIWLGYFIALKWARSDQRDNQIAVFTEIAVSAARDAWVARMDEESERQVAESRAAHQRVLLADARRAEASALEAELLAIELELRRTFDPSIPTPAAQPYGVSHRGAEVWVAHWMQWLGEPDAVVTKFVGDGGIDVESKRYIAQVKNYSGSVSVAEVREFAGVASVDGRVPLFFTSGIYTAGALEFAERARLALLVYDVVDGTLSGVNVAGQAIRQAGL
;
A
#
# COMPACT_ATOMS: atom_id res chain seq x y z
N MET A 1 55.88 18.09 -55.18
CA MET A 1 55.40 17.06 -54.23
C MET A 1 54.17 16.40 -54.84
N THR A 2 54.43 15.29 -55.50
CA THR A 2 53.51 14.43 -56.25
C THR A 2 52.80 13.46 -55.31
N GLY A 3 51.47 13.52 -55.23
CA GLY A 3 50.65 12.60 -54.45
C GLY A 3 49.87 11.65 -55.36
N LEU A 4 50.28 10.37 -55.38
CA LEU A 4 49.64 9.28 -56.10
C LEU A 4 48.20 9.01 -55.61
N THR A 5 47.26 8.94 -56.54
CA THR A 5 45.89 8.44 -56.32
C THR A 5 45.85 6.94 -56.69
N ALA A 6 45.77 6.07 -55.69
CA ALA A 6 45.58 4.63 -55.89
C ALA A 6 44.08 4.27 -55.79
N THR A 7 43.51 3.82 -56.90
CA THR A 7 42.11 3.37 -57.00
C THR A 7 42.00 1.92 -56.56
N ILE A 8 41.35 1.66 -55.42
CA ILE A 8 41.06 0.32 -54.90
C ILE A 8 39.66 -0.12 -55.39
N PRO A 9 39.49 -1.34 -55.94
CA PRO A 9 38.19 -1.78 -56.46
C PRO A 9 37.22 -2.14 -55.32
N ILE A 10 36.07 -1.46 -55.29
CA ILE A 10 34.98 -1.69 -54.34
C ILE A 10 34.29 -3.01 -54.71
N ARG A 11 34.64 -4.08 -53.99
CA ARG A 11 33.92 -5.36 -54.02
C ARG A 11 32.58 -5.18 -53.30
N LYS A 12 31.44 -5.29 -54.00
CA LYS A 12 30.08 -5.26 -53.43
C LYS A 12 29.94 -6.30 -52.31
N ARG A 13 30.12 -5.89 -51.05
CA ARG A 13 29.73 -6.66 -49.87
C ARG A 13 28.21 -6.61 -49.77
N ARG A 14 27.53 -7.74 -49.97
CA ARG A 14 26.13 -7.92 -49.57
C ARG A 14 26.05 -7.70 -48.06
N ALA A 15 25.23 -6.73 -47.65
CA ALA A 15 25.14 -6.23 -46.28
C ALA A 15 24.69 -7.33 -45.29
N PRO A 16 25.45 -7.60 -44.21
CA PRO A 16 25.00 -8.44 -43.09
C PRO A 16 23.93 -7.76 -42.21
N GLU A 17 23.64 -6.49 -42.45
CA GLU A 17 22.69 -5.70 -41.65
C GLU A 17 21.26 -6.23 -41.74
N ALA A 18 20.76 -6.59 -42.93
CA ALA A 18 19.38 -7.10 -43.05
C ALA A 18 19.13 -8.37 -42.21
N ALA A 19 20.14 -9.25 -42.13
CA ALA A 19 20.06 -10.46 -41.31
C ALA A 19 20.25 -10.20 -39.80
N ALA A 20 20.89 -9.10 -39.42
CA ALA A 20 21.04 -8.67 -38.03
C ALA A 20 19.77 -7.97 -37.53
N THR A 21 19.16 -7.11 -38.35
CA THR A 21 17.89 -6.44 -38.05
C THR A 21 16.76 -7.46 -37.92
N GLU A 22 16.70 -8.45 -38.80
CA GLU A 22 15.69 -9.52 -38.70
C GLU A 22 15.89 -10.39 -37.44
N ARG A 23 17.14 -10.65 -37.02
CA ARG A 23 17.42 -11.34 -35.75
C ARG A 23 17.06 -10.49 -34.53
N ALA A 24 17.28 -9.18 -34.58
CA ALA A 24 16.89 -8.26 -33.51
C ALA A 24 15.37 -8.17 -33.37
N HIS A 25 14.63 -8.05 -34.48
CA HIS A 25 13.16 -8.07 -34.46
C HIS A 25 12.60 -9.41 -33.96
N ARG A 26 13.18 -10.55 -34.35
CA ARG A 26 12.77 -11.85 -33.81
C ARG A 26 13.08 -12.00 -32.33
N ARG A 27 14.20 -11.46 -31.84
CA ARG A 27 14.54 -11.47 -30.40
C ARG A 27 13.60 -10.59 -29.59
N LEU A 28 13.24 -9.41 -30.09
CA LEU A 28 12.26 -8.52 -29.44
C LEU A 28 10.85 -9.13 -29.44
N ALA A 29 10.43 -9.76 -30.54
CA ALA A 29 9.17 -10.49 -30.61
C ALA A 29 9.13 -11.68 -29.64
N GLN A 30 10.22 -12.46 -29.57
CA GLN A 30 10.33 -13.58 -28.64
C GLN A 30 10.36 -13.12 -27.18
N ALA A 31 11.10 -12.04 -26.87
CA ALA A 31 11.13 -11.45 -25.53
C ALA A 31 9.78 -10.89 -25.11
N GLY A 32 9.02 -10.29 -26.03
CA GLY A 32 7.64 -9.86 -25.78
C GLY A 32 6.70 -11.02 -25.48
N VAL A 33 6.84 -12.14 -26.20
CA VAL A 33 6.08 -13.38 -25.94
C VAL A 33 6.47 -14.00 -24.59
N ASP A 34 7.76 -14.08 -24.28
CA ASP A 34 8.25 -14.65 -23.03
C ASP A 34 7.88 -13.78 -21.81
N PHE A 35 7.88 -12.45 -21.97
CA PHE A 35 7.42 -11.51 -20.95
C PHE A 35 5.91 -11.61 -20.72
N ALA A 36 5.11 -11.68 -21.78
CA ALA A 36 3.67 -11.89 -21.68
C ALA A 36 3.33 -13.25 -21.03
N LEU A 37 4.10 -14.30 -21.34
CA LEU A 37 3.95 -15.62 -20.72
C LEU A 37 4.30 -15.59 -19.23
N THR A 38 5.35 -14.86 -18.86
CA THR A 38 5.84 -14.75 -17.48
C THR A 38 4.88 -13.92 -16.62
N MET A 39 4.34 -12.82 -17.15
CA MET A 39 3.28 -12.02 -16.51
C MET A 39 1.98 -12.82 -16.30
N ALA A 40 1.54 -13.56 -17.33
CA ALA A 40 0.35 -14.41 -17.22
C ALA A 40 0.52 -15.53 -16.18
N LEU A 41 1.75 -15.98 -15.95
CA LEU A 41 2.07 -16.99 -14.94
C LEU A 41 2.26 -16.40 -13.54
N SER A 42 2.72 -15.13 -13.40
CA SER A 42 2.87 -14.48 -12.09
C SER A 42 1.55 -13.94 -11.52
N GLU A 43 0.62 -13.48 -12.36
CA GLU A 43 -0.72 -13.02 -11.95
C GLU A 43 -1.59 -14.17 -11.40
N PHE A 44 -1.29 -15.43 -11.74
CA PHE A 44 -2.08 -16.60 -11.34
C PHE A 44 -1.75 -17.19 -9.96
N ASN A 45 -0.82 -16.60 -9.20
CA ASN A 45 -0.45 -17.06 -7.86
C ASN A 45 -1.30 -16.47 -6.71
N GLY A 46 -2.29 -15.61 -7.02
CA GLY A 46 -3.04 -14.84 -6.01
C GLY A 46 -4.42 -15.37 -5.58
N GLY A 47 -4.91 -16.51 -6.06
CA GLY A 47 -6.28 -16.95 -5.72
C GLY A 47 -6.54 -18.44 -5.93
N LEU A 48 -6.49 -19.21 -4.85
CA LEU A 48 -6.85 -20.63 -4.81
C LEU A 48 -8.38 -20.78 -4.73
N GLU A 49 -9.01 -21.18 -5.84
CA GLU A 49 -10.08 -22.22 -5.91
C GLU A 49 -10.76 -22.27 -7.29
N LEU A 50 -10.86 -21.16 -8.06
CA LEU A 50 -11.41 -21.21 -9.44
C LEU A 50 -10.42 -21.69 -10.52
N ALA A 51 -9.13 -21.77 -10.20
CA ALA A 51 -8.07 -21.93 -11.20
C ALA A 51 -7.95 -23.33 -11.84
N ARG A 52 -8.57 -24.42 -11.33
CA ARG A 52 -8.33 -25.76 -11.89
C ARG A 52 -9.05 -26.04 -13.22
N PHE A 53 -10.20 -25.42 -13.47
CA PHE A 53 -10.97 -25.66 -14.70
C PHE A 53 -10.45 -24.81 -15.88
N GLU A 54 -10.09 -23.55 -15.64
CA GLU A 54 -9.65 -22.63 -16.69
C GLU A 54 -8.18 -22.80 -17.12
N ARG A 55 -7.32 -23.34 -16.25
CA ARG A 55 -5.92 -23.70 -16.58
C ARG A 55 -5.80 -24.74 -17.70
N GLY A 56 -6.81 -25.61 -17.87
CA GLY A 56 -6.85 -26.60 -18.95
C GLY A 56 -7.12 -25.96 -20.32
N ALA A 57 -8.07 -25.03 -20.38
CA ALA A 57 -8.47 -24.36 -21.62
C ALA A 57 -7.42 -23.37 -22.12
N ALA A 58 -6.82 -22.56 -21.23
CA ALA A 58 -5.80 -21.58 -21.59
C ALA A 58 -4.49 -22.23 -22.08
N ARG A 59 -4.06 -23.35 -21.45
CA ARG A 59 -2.90 -24.14 -21.94
C ARG A 59 -3.16 -24.78 -23.30
N GLN A 60 -4.36 -25.28 -23.56
CA GLN A 60 -4.71 -25.82 -24.87
C GLN A 60 -4.75 -24.73 -25.96
N LEU A 61 -5.18 -23.51 -25.62
CA LEU A 61 -5.19 -22.40 -26.58
C LEU A 61 -3.76 -21.94 -26.92
N ALA A 62 -2.89 -21.78 -25.92
CA ALA A 62 -1.50 -21.33 -26.11
C ALA A 62 -0.63 -22.31 -26.91
N VAL A 63 -0.82 -23.63 -26.71
CA VAL A 63 -0.09 -24.66 -27.48
C VAL A 63 -0.50 -24.66 -28.97
N ASN A 64 -1.73 -24.27 -29.29
CA ASN A 64 -2.23 -24.25 -30.67
C ASN A 64 -1.84 -22.98 -31.47
N LEU A 65 -1.34 -21.94 -30.81
CA LEU A 65 -0.99 -20.65 -31.43
C LEU A 65 0.51 -20.45 -31.68
N THR A 66 1.36 -21.41 -31.32
CA THR A 66 2.79 -21.32 -31.65
C THR A 66 3.03 -21.52 -33.17
N PRO A 67 3.90 -20.72 -33.82
CA PRO A 67 4.10 -20.79 -35.28
C PRO A 67 4.51 -22.19 -35.81
N GLY A 68 5.13 -23.01 -34.97
CA GLY A 68 5.52 -24.39 -35.28
C GLY A 68 4.36 -25.39 -35.34
N THR A 69 3.29 -25.22 -34.55
CA THR A 69 2.14 -26.14 -34.54
C THR A 69 1.16 -25.85 -35.68
N ILE A 70 1.05 -24.59 -36.12
CA ILE A 70 0.22 -24.19 -37.27
C ILE A 70 0.75 -24.83 -38.57
N THR A 71 2.07 -24.82 -38.77
CA THR A 71 2.71 -25.42 -39.95
C THR A 71 2.69 -26.96 -39.95
N ALA A 72 2.82 -27.59 -38.77
CA ALA A 72 2.69 -29.04 -38.62
C ALA A 72 1.26 -29.53 -38.94
N ASN A 73 0.24 -28.81 -38.47
CA ASN A 73 -1.16 -29.15 -38.74
C ASN A 73 -1.56 -28.96 -40.21
N ALA A 74 -1.00 -27.96 -40.90
CA ALA A 74 -1.21 -27.80 -42.34
C ALA A 74 -0.67 -29.00 -43.14
N LYS A 75 0.48 -29.55 -42.74
CA LYS A 75 1.11 -30.71 -43.38
C LYS A 75 0.31 -32.01 -43.17
N VAL A 76 -0.23 -32.21 -41.97
CA VAL A 76 -1.09 -33.37 -41.63
C VAL A 76 -2.44 -33.28 -42.37
N ARG A 77 -3.03 -32.10 -42.50
CA ARG A 77 -4.27 -31.89 -43.26
C ARG A 77 -4.10 -32.15 -44.76
N LYS A 78 -2.98 -31.72 -45.36
CA LYS A 78 -2.65 -32.05 -46.77
C LYS A 78 -2.54 -33.56 -46.99
N ARG A 79 -1.91 -34.30 -46.07
CA ARG A 79 -1.79 -35.77 -46.16
C ARG A 79 -3.15 -36.47 -46.05
N ARG A 80 -4.01 -36.05 -45.10
CA ARG A 80 -5.37 -36.60 -44.96
C ARG A 80 -6.26 -36.32 -46.18
N PHE A 81 -6.10 -35.16 -46.81
CA PHE A 81 -6.82 -34.84 -48.05
C PHE A 81 -6.41 -35.77 -49.20
N ILE A 82 -5.10 -35.95 -49.42
CA ILE A 82 -4.58 -36.85 -50.47
C ILE A 82 -5.07 -38.29 -50.25
N VAL A 83 -5.01 -38.80 -49.01
CA VAL A 83 -5.48 -40.16 -48.70
C VAL A 83 -6.98 -40.33 -48.97
N TRP A 84 -7.79 -39.34 -48.61
CA TRP A 84 -9.24 -39.42 -48.84
C TRP A 84 -9.60 -39.32 -50.33
N THR A 85 -8.95 -38.42 -51.08
CA THR A 85 -9.12 -38.33 -52.54
C THR A 85 -8.72 -39.64 -53.22
N LEU A 86 -7.60 -40.24 -52.83
CA LEU A 86 -7.17 -41.54 -53.35
C LEU A 86 -8.18 -42.65 -53.02
N ALA A 87 -8.73 -42.68 -51.80
CA ALA A 87 -9.75 -43.66 -51.42
C ALA A 87 -11.03 -43.52 -52.27
N CYS A 88 -11.49 -42.30 -52.56
CA CYS A 88 -12.64 -42.06 -53.43
C CYS A 88 -12.37 -42.50 -54.88
N VAL A 89 -11.17 -42.20 -55.42
CA VAL A 89 -10.78 -42.63 -56.77
C VAL A 89 -10.69 -44.16 -56.85
N MET A 90 -10.10 -44.81 -55.85
CA MET A 90 -10.00 -46.27 -55.78
C MET A 90 -11.38 -46.93 -55.66
N GLY A 91 -12.28 -46.36 -54.84
CA GLY A 91 -13.66 -46.83 -54.73
C GLY A 91 -14.42 -46.72 -56.06
N PHE A 92 -14.25 -45.62 -56.79
CA PHE A 92 -14.83 -45.44 -58.12
C PHE A 92 -14.30 -46.48 -59.12
N LEU A 93 -12.97 -46.65 -59.19
CA LEU A 93 -12.33 -47.63 -60.07
C LEU A 93 -12.78 -49.06 -59.77
N PHE A 94 -12.92 -49.41 -58.49
CA PHE A 94 -13.41 -50.72 -58.06
C PHE A 94 -14.84 -50.98 -58.54
N VAL A 95 -15.75 -50.03 -58.34
CA VAL A 95 -17.15 -50.15 -58.79
C VAL A 95 -17.22 -50.27 -60.32
N THR A 96 -16.47 -49.44 -61.05
CA THR A 96 -16.43 -49.54 -62.52
C THR A 96 -15.80 -50.85 -63.01
N GLY A 97 -14.80 -51.37 -62.29
CA GLY A 97 -14.15 -52.63 -62.61
C GLY A 97 -15.07 -53.83 -62.41
N VAL A 98 -15.82 -53.87 -61.29
CA VAL A 98 -16.80 -54.94 -61.02
C VAL A 98 -17.92 -54.92 -62.06
N ILE A 99 -18.44 -53.73 -62.42
CA ILE A 99 -19.46 -53.58 -63.47
C ILE A 99 -18.89 -54.03 -64.83
N GLY A 100 -17.67 -53.61 -65.18
CA GLY A 100 -17.01 -54.01 -66.41
C GLY A 100 -16.76 -55.52 -66.49
N MET A 101 -16.39 -56.16 -65.38
CA MET A 101 -16.19 -57.61 -65.30
C MET A 101 -17.50 -58.39 -65.45
N HIS A 102 -18.60 -57.93 -64.85
CA HIS A 102 -19.92 -58.54 -65.06
C HIS A 102 -20.42 -58.39 -66.50
N ILE A 103 -20.19 -57.22 -67.14
CA ILE A 103 -20.49 -57.02 -68.56
C ILE A 103 -19.64 -57.97 -69.42
N TYR A 104 -18.34 -58.10 -69.12
CA TYR A 104 -17.42 -58.98 -69.84
C TYR A 104 -17.84 -60.46 -69.72
N GLN A 105 -18.17 -60.93 -68.51
CA GLN A 105 -18.65 -62.30 -68.29
C GLN A 105 -19.97 -62.58 -69.02
N ALA A 106 -20.89 -61.60 -69.04
CA ALA A 106 -22.13 -61.71 -69.79
C ALA A 106 -21.88 -61.81 -71.31
N THR A 107 -20.86 -61.13 -71.84
CA THR A 107 -20.52 -61.20 -73.28
C THR A 107 -19.79 -62.48 -73.70
N GLN A 108 -19.12 -63.19 -72.78
CA GLN A 108 -18.38 -64.42 -73.10
C GLN A 108 -19.27 -65.66 -73.21
N TYR A 109 -20.46 -65.64 -72.62
CA TYR A 109 -21.35 -66.81 -72.57
C TYR A 109 -22.45 -66.84 -73.64
N ASP A 110 -22.65 -65.76 -74.40
CA ASP A 110 -23.70 -65.69 -75.42
C ASP A 110 -23.10 -65.27 -76.77
N ARG A 111 -23.18 -66.16 -77.78
CA ARG A 111 -22.60 -65.92 -79.13
C ARG A 111 -23.48 -65.03 -80.01
N THR A 112 -24.53 -64.44 -79.44
CA THR A 112 -25.35 -63.44 -80.14
C THR A 112 -25.23 -62.08 -79.43
N PRO A 113 -24.79 -61.01 -80.11
CA PRO A 113 -24.67 -59.70 -79.49
C PRO A 113 -26.04 -59.21 -79.06
N SER A 114 -26.25 -59.11 -77.74
CA SER A 114 -27.52 -58.60 -77.22
C SER A 114 -27.65 -57.11 -77.59
N PRO A 115 -28.83 -56.63 -78.02
CA PRO A 115 -29.07 -55.23 -78.36
C PRO A 115 -28.92 -54.27 -77.16
N PHE A 116 -28.64 -54.80 -75.96
CA PHE A 116 -28.53 -54.03 -74.72
C PHE A 116 -27.10 -53.70 -74.29
N ALA A 117 -26.07 -54.16 -75.01
CA ALA A 117 -24.67 -53.89 -74.66
C ALA A 117 -24.32 -52.38 -74.57
N TRP A 118 -24.99 -51.54 -75.37
CA TRP A 118 -24.77 -50.08 -75.37
C TRP A 118 -25.31 -49.38 -74.11
N VAL A 119 -26.30 -49.98 -73.44
CA VAL A 119 -26.89 -49.45 -72.19
C VAL A 119 -25.87 -49.47 -71.05
N GLY A 120 -25.01 -50.49 -71.00
CA GLY A 120 -23.93 -50.57 -70.01
C GLY A 120 -22.90 -49.45 -70.17
N SER A 121 -22.48 -49.17 -71.40
CA SER A 121 -21.50 -48.11 -71.70
C SER A 121 -22.06 -46.71 -71.41
N ALA A 122 -23.34 -46.46 -71.75
CA ALA A 122 -24.01 -45.21 -71.44
C ALA A 122 -24.13 -44.96 -69.92
N SER A 123 -24.42 -46.01 -69.14
CA SER A 123 -24.48 -45.92 -67.68
C SER A 123 -23.12 -45.59 -67.06
N ILE A 124 -22.02 -46.15 -67.57
CA ILE A 124 -20.66 -45.85 -67.08
C ILE A 124 -20.29 -44.38 -67.34
N LEU A 125 -20.58 -43.86 -68.54
CA LEU A 125 -20.32 -42.47 -68.88
C LEU A 125 -21.15 -41.50 -68.03
N LEU A 126 -22.43 -41.80 -67.81
CA LEU A 126 -23.30 -40.99 -66.97
C LEU A 126 -22.79 -40.95 -65.51
N ASN A 127 -22.40 -42.10 -64.95
CA ASN A 127 -21.85 -42.16 -63.60
C ASN A 127 -20.52 -41.40 -63.48
N ALA A 128 -19.66 -41.45 -64.50
CA ALA A 128 -18.43 -40.67 -64.53
C ALA A 128 -18.70 -39.16 -64.52
N VAL A 129 -19.64 -38.69 -65.35
CA VAL A 129 -20.03 -37.26 -65.41
C VAL A 129 -20.58 -36.78 -64.06
N VAL A 130 -21.49 -37.55 -63.45
CA VAL A 130 -22.06 -37.23 -62.12
C VAL A 130 -20.97 -37.17 -61.05
N PHE A 131 -20.01 -38.11 -61.06
CA PHE A 131 -18.90 -38.12 -60.13
C PHE A 131 -18.03 -36.86 -60.24
N PHE A 132 -17.67 -36.43 -61.45
CA PHE A 132 -16.84 -35.24 -61.64
C PHE A 132 -17.56 -33.94 -61.25
N ILE A 133 -18.86 -33.83 -61.51
CA ILE A 133 -19.68 -32.69 -61.04
C ILE A 133 -19.68 -32.64 -59.51
N TRP A 134 -19.90 -33.79 -58.85
CA TRP A 134 -19.93 -33.86 -57.40
C TRP A 134 -18.56 -33.55 -56.77
N LEU A 135 -17.48 -34.06 -57.38
CA LEU A 135 -16.10 -33.77 -56.95
C LEU A 135 -15.77 -32.27 -57.08
N GLY A 136 -16.14 -31.63 -58.20
CA GLY A 136 -15.95 -30.20 -58.42
C GLY A 136 -16.70 -29.36 -57.38
N TYR A 137 -17.97 -29.69 -57.12
CA TYR A 137 -18.78 -29.02 -56.10
C TYR A 137 -18.18 -29.16 -54.68
N PHE A 138 -17.69 -30.34 -54.34
CA PHE A 138 -17.07 -30.59 -53.03
C PHE A 138 -15.76 -29.80 -52.84
N ILE A 139 -14.92 -29.71 -53.89
CA ILE A 139 -13.69 -28.92 -53.86
C ILE A 139 -14.01 -27.43 -53.67
N ALA A 140 -15.00 -26.90 -54.42
CA ALA A 140 -15.42 -25.50 -54.29
C ALA A 140 -15.94 -25.17 -52.88
N LEU A 141 -16.78 -26.02 -52.29
CA LEU A 141 -17.28 -25.84 -50.92
C LEU A 141 -16.17 -25.87 -49.86
N LYS A 142 -15.17 -26.73 -50.02
CA LYS A 142 -14.01 -26.80 -49.11
C LYS A 142 -13.15 -25.55 -49.21
N TRP A 143 -12.97 -25.02 -50.41
CA TRP A 143 -12.17 -23.82 -50.66
C TRP A 143 -12.84 -22.59 -50.06
N ALA A 144 -14.14 -22.40 -50.30
CA ALA A 144 -14.94 -21.32 -49.70
C ALA A 144 -14.93 -21.36 -48.15
N ARG A 145 -14.99 -22.57 -47.55
CA ARG A 145 -14.90 -22.75 -46.09
C ARG A 145 -13.50 -22.53 -45.51
N SER A 146 -12.45 -22.52 -46.33
CA SER A 146 -11.08 -22.21 -45.86
C SER A 146 -10.88 -20.70 -45.78
N ASP A 147 -11.26 -19.99 -46.84
CA ASP A 147 -11.12 -18.54 -46.95
C ASP A 147 -11.94 -17.80 -45.87
N GLN A 148 -13.16 -18.29 -45.60
CA GLN A 148 -13.99 -17.77 -44.50
C GLN A 148 -13.36 -17.99 -43.12
N ARG A 149 -12.59 -19.07 -42.91
CA ARG A 149 -11.90 -19.30 -41.62
C ARG A 149 -10.67 -18.41 -41.46
N ASP A 150 -9.91 -18.21 -42.53
CA ASP A 150 -8.69 -17.39 -42.48
C ASP A 150 -9.05 -15.91 -42.22
N ASN A 151 -10.14 -15.41 -42.84
CA ASN A 151 -10.68 -14.08 -42.53
C ASN A 151 -11.22 -13.97 -41.10
N GLN A 152 -11.92 -15.00 -40.59
CA GLN A 152 -12.38 -15.00 -39.20
C GLN A 152 -11.19 -14.97 -38.22
N ILE A 153 -10.15 -15.76 -38.46
CA ILE A 153 -8.95 -15.77 -37.61
C ILE A 153 -8.28 -14.39 -37.61
N ALA A 154 -8.12 -13.75 -38.77
CA ALA A 154 -7.52 -12.41 -38.85
C ALA A 154 -8.28 -11.38 -38.00
N VAL A 155 -9.61 -11.32 -38.13
CA VAL A 155 -10.46 -10.41 -37.36
C VAL A 155 -10.39 -10.70 -35.86
N PHE A 156 -10.44 -11.97 -35.45
CA PHE A 156 -10.30 -12.33 -34.03
C PHE A 156 -8.92 -11.95 -33.47
N THR A 157 -7.86 -12.07 -34.27
CA THR A 157 -6.50 -11.74 -33.84
C THR A 157 -6.35 -10.23 -33.65
N GLU A 158 -6.91 -9.43 -34.56
CA GLU A 158 -6.88 -7.96 -34.46
C GLU A 158 -7.67 -7.46 -33.24
N ILE A 159 -8.87 -8.02 -33.00
CA ILE A 159 -9.67 -7.70 -31.80
C ILE A 159 -8.91 -8.08 -30.53
N ALA A 160 -8.30 -9.27 -30.48
CA ALA A 160 -7.53 -9.72 -29.33
C ALA A 160 -6.29 -8.83 -29.06
N VAL A 161 -5.58 -8.42 -30.12
CA VAL A 161 -4.41 -7.55 -30.00
C VAL A 161 -4.83 -6.14 -29.56
N SER A 162 -5.93 -5.59 -30.09
CA SER A 162 -6.42 -4.28 -29.63
C SER A 162 -6.83 -4.33 -28.16
N ALA A 163 -7.60 -5.35 -27.76
CA ALA A 163 -8.02 -5.51 -26.36
C ALA A 163 -6.81 -5.67 -25.41
N ALA A 164 -5.78 -6.41 -25.83
CA ALA A 164 -4.55 -6.57 -25.05
C ALA A 164 -3.77 -5.24 -24.93
N ARG A 165 -3.71 -4.45 -26.01
CA ARG A 165 -3.07 -3.12 -25.99
C ARG A 165 -3.82 -2.16 -25.07
N ASP A 166 -5.14 -2.11 -25.16
CA ASP A 166 -5.95 -1.21 -24.36
C ASP A 166 -5.88 -1.57 -22.87
N ALA A 167 -5.88 -2.87 -22.55
CA ALA A 167 -5.65 -3.35 -21.18
C ALA A 167 -4.23 -3.00 -20.66
N TRP A 168 -3.21 -3.05 -21.51
CA TRP A 168 -1.85 -2.67 -21.13
C TRP A 168 -1.73 -1.17 -20.86
N VAL A 169 -2.34 -0.31 -21.69
CA VAL A 169 -2.37 1.15 -21.48
C VAL A 169 -3.09 1.49 -20.19
N ALA A 170 -4.26 0.90 -19.93
CA ALA A 170 -5.01 1.13 -18.69
C ALA A 170 -4.19 0.76 -17.44
N ARG A 171 -3.44 -0.35 -17.47
CA ARG A 171 -2.55 -0.72 -16.36
C ARG A 171 -1.40 0.26 -16.15
N MET A 172 -0.80 0.77 -17.24
CA MET A 172 0.26 1.77 -17.16
C MET A 172 -0.25 3.09 -16.56
N ASP A 173 -1.46 3.51 -16.93
CA ASP A 173 -2.09 4.70 -16.36
C ASP A 173 -2.36 4.50 -14.86
N GLU A 174 -2.95 3.38 -14.45
CA GLU A 174 -3.15 3.06 -13.03
C GLU A 174 -1.84 3.01 -12.24
N GLU A 175 -0.77 2.43 -12.80
CA GLU A 175 0.53 2.36 -12.13
C GLU A 175 1.18 3.75 -12.02
N SER A 176 1.03 4.60 -13.04
CA SER A 176 1.50 5.99 -12.99
C SER A 176 0.77 6.80 -11.92
N GLU A 177 -0.55 6.63 -11.79
CA GLU A 177 -1.34 7.30 -10.77
C GLU A 177 -0.96 6.82 -9.36
N ARG A 178 -0.70 5.52 -9.19
CA ARG A 178 -0.19 4.97 -7.92
C ARG A 178 1.16 5.56 -7.57
N GLN A 179 2.11 5.65 -8.51
CA GLN A 179 3.42 6.25 -8.26
C GLN A 179 3.34 7.74 -7.88
N VAL A 180 2.44 8.50 -8.53
CA VAL A 180 2.19 9.91 -8.19
C VAL A 180 1.56 10.04 -6.81
N ALA A 181 0.58 9.19 -6.47
CA ALA A 181 -0.05 9.16 -5.16
C ALA A 181 0.94 8.80 -4.05
N GLU A 182 1.79 7.80 -4.27
CA GLU A 182 2.85 7.42 -3.33
C GLU A 182 3.88 8.53 -3.14
N SER A 183 4.32 9.18 -4.22
CA SER A 183 5.26 10.31 -4.15
C SER A 183 4.68 11.49 -3.38
N ARG A 184 3.39 11.81 -3.59
CA ARG A 184 2.68 12.86 -2.85
C ARG A 184 2.55 12.50 -1.36
N ALA A 185 2.19 11.25 -1.05
CA ALA A 185 2.09 10.78 0.32
C ALA A 185 3.46 10.81 1.04
N ALA A 186 4.54 10.44 0.35
CA ALA A 186 5.89 10.52 0.88
C ALA A 186 6.30 11.97 1.17
N HIS A 187 6.03 12.90 0.25
CA HIS A 187 6.30 14.32 0.46
C HIS A 187 5.52 14.90 1.65
N GLN A 188 4.24 14.55 1.77
CA GLN A 188 3.40 15.00 2.90
C GLN A 188 3.92 14.48 4.24
N ARG A 189 4.45 13.26 4.31
CA ARG A 189 5.07 12.71 5.53
C ARG A 189 6.31 13.51 5.95
N VAL A 190 7.14 13.94 5.01
CA VAL A 190 8.31 14.76 5.30
C VAL A 190 7.90 16.11 5.88
N LEU A 191 6.94 16.80 5.23
CA LEU A 191 6.42 18.09 5.73
C LEU A 191 5.84 17.98 7.15
N LEU A 192 5.07 16.93 7.42
CA LEU A 192 4.52 16.70 8.76
C LEU A 192 5.60 16.39 9.81
N ALA A 193 6.66 15.67 9.42
CA ALA A 193 7.77 15.40 10.32
C ALA A 193 8.54 16.68 10.68
N ASP A 194 8.75 17.57 9.72
CA ASP A 194 9.44 18.84 9.94
C ASP A 194 8.60 19.81 10.78
N ALA A 195 7.28 19.87 10.55
CA ALA A 195 6.37 20.65 11.39
C ALA A 195 6.41 20.21 12.87
N ARG A 196 6.44 18.89 13.13
CA ARG A 196 6.55 18.35 14.49
C ARG A 196 7.89 18.67 15.15
N ARG A 197 8.99 18.65 14.40
CA ARG A 197 10.31 19.04 14.92
C ARG A 197 10.33 20.51 15.30
N ALA A 198 9.73 21.38 14.47
CA ALA A 198 9.62 22.80 14.75
C ALA A 198 8.80 23.05 16.03
N GLU A 199 7.64 22.39 16.16
CA GLU A 199 6.79 22.47 17.36
C GLU A 199 7.54 22.00 18.62
N ALA A 200 8.24 20.87 18.56
CA ALA A 200 9.04 20.37 19.67
C ALA A 200 10.16 21.34 20.07
N SER A 201 10.85 21.94 19.10
CA SER A 201 11.91 22.92 19.38
C SER A 201 11.36 24.22 19.99
N ALA A 202 10.15 24.63 19.61
CA ALA A 202 9.50 25.81 20.18
C ALA A 202 9.11 25.57 21.65
N LEU A 203 8.56 24.38 21.95
CA LEU A 203 8.24 23.98 23.32
C LEU A 203 9.49 23.90 24.20
N GLU A 204 10.58 23.35 23.68
CA GLU A 204 11.86 23.28 24.41
C GLU A 204 12.42 24.67 24.70
N ALA A 205 12.35 25.59 23.72
CA ALA A 205 12.75 26.98 23.92
C ALA A 205 11.88 27.71 24.95
N GLU A 206 10.57 27.44 24.98
CA GLU A 206 9.64 27.98 25.97
C GLU A 206 9.95 27.47 27.38
N LEU A 207 10.20 26.16 27.54
CA LEU A 207 10.59 25.57 28.82
C LEU A 207 11.92 26.15 29.33
N LEU A 208 12.91 26.32 28.45
CA LEU A 208 14.19 26.95 28.80
C LEU A 208 14.01 28.41 29.25
N ALA A 209 13.12 29.16 28.60
CA ALA A 209 12.80 30.53 28.99
C ALA A 209 12.17 30.59 30.38
N ILE A 210 11.24 29.67 30.70
CA ILE A 210 10.63 29.54 32.02
C ILE A 210 11.70 29.20 33.08
N GLU A 211 12.58 28.23 32.80
CA GLU A 211 13.66 27.85 33.73
C GLU A 211 14.61 29.03 34.00
N LEU A 212 14.99 29.78 32.95
CA LEU A 212 15.86 30.95 33.10
C LEU A 212 15.20 32.06 33.93
N GLU A 213 13.89 32.26 33.78
CA GLU A 213 13.16 33.25 34.58
C GLU A 213 13.06 32.82 36.05
N LEU A 214 12.78 31.54 36.31
CA LEU A 214 12.80 30.97 37.67
C LEU A 214 14.17 31.12 38.35
N ARG A 215 15.26 30.93 37.59
CA ARG A 215 16.62 31.16 38.11
C ARG A 215 16.92 32.62 38.39
N ARG A 216 16.26 33.57 37.70
CA ARG A 216 16.45 35.00 37.93
C ARG A 216 15.73 35.50 39.18
N THR A 217 14.60 34.88 39.54
CA THR A 217 13.84 35.22 40.75
C THR A 217 14.41 34.59 42.02
N PHE A 218 15.23 33.54 41.90
CA PHE A 218 15.94 32.98 43.04
C PHE A 218 17.06 33.92 43.52
N ASP A 219 16.84 34.58 44.67
CA ASP A 219 17.87 35.37 45.35
C ASP A 219 18.69 34.46 46.29
N PRO A 220 19.94 34.12 45.93
CA PRO A 220 20.78 33.24 46.75
C PRO A 220 21.19 33.88 48.08
N SER A 221 20.90 35.17 48.30
CA SER A 221 21.17 35.86 49.55
C SER A 221 20.12 35.58 50.65
N ILE A 222 18.94 35.07 50.28
CA ILE A 222 17.94 34.64 51.25
C ILE A 222 18.35 33.27 51.78
N PRO A 223 18.71 33.12 53.07
CA PRO A 223 19.04 31.82 53.62
C PRO A 223 17.76 30.97 53.74
N THR A 224 17.90 29.65 53.54
CA THR A 224 16.84 28.70 53.90
C THR A 224 16.40 28.91 55.35
N PRO A 225 15.11 28.85 55.67
CA PRO A 225 14.63 28.98 57.05
C PRO A 225 15.32 27.95 57.96
N ALA A 226 15.90 28.43 59.06
CA ALA A 226 16.59 27.55 60.00
C ALA A 226 15.60 26.62 60.72
N ALA A 227 16.06 25.39 60.98
CA ALA A 227 15.40 24.43 61.86
C ALA A 227 15.15 25.05 63.25
N GLN A 228 13.98 24.78 63.84
CA GLN A 228 13.59 25.24 65.17
C GLN A 228 13.47 24.01 66.09
N PRO A 229 14.56 23.58 66.75
CA PRO A 229 14.62 22.30 67.45
C PRO A 229 13.64 22.16 68.63
N TYR A 230 13.06 23.27 69.09
CA TYR A 230 12.05 23.31 70.15
C TYR A 230 10.62 23.49 69.62
N GLY A 231 10.42 23.38 68.30
CA GLY A 231 9.16 23.69 67.63
C GLY A 231 8.85 25.18 67.62
N VAL A 232 7.65 25.51 67.16
CA VAL A 232 7.14 26.89 67.09
C VAL A 232 5.66 26.95 67.50
N SER A 233 5.22 28.12 67.94
CA SER A 233 3.79 28.42 68.10
C SER A 233 3.09 28.51 66.73
N HIS A 234 1.75 28.54 66.70
CA HIS A 234 0.99 28.76 65.45
C HIS A 234 1.50 29.98 64.67
N ARG A 235 1.59 31.14 65.34
CA ARG A 235 2.16 32.35 64.75
C ARG A 235 3.62 32.22 64.34
N GLY A 236 4.41 31.45 65.09
CA GLY A 236 5.79 31.15 64.72
C GLY A 236 5.89 30.32 63.44
N ALA A 237 4.95 29.40 63.20
CA ALA A 237 4.86 28.65 61.97
C ALA A 237 4.50 29.54 60.77
N GLU A 238 3.59 30.50 60.94
CA GLU A 238 3.25 31.46 59.89
C GLU A 238 4.48 32.27 59.45
N VAL A 239 5.25 32.79 60.42
CA VAL A 239 6.51 33.51 60.14
C VAL A 239 7.52 32.60 59.45
N TRP A 240 7.63 31.35 59.90
CA TRP A 240 8.56 30.39 59.32
C TRP A 240 8.17 30.00 57.89
N VAL A 241 6.87 29.84 57.60
CA VAL A 241 6.34 29.63 56.25
C VAL A 241 6.58 30.86 55.35
N ALA A 242 6.41 32.08 55.87
CA ALA A 242 6.73 33.29 55.12
C ALA A 242 8.20 33.31 54.68
N HIS A 243 9.12 32.92 55.55
CA HIS A 243 10.54 32.79 55.16
C HIS A 243 10.77 31.67 54.13
N TRP A 244 10.01 30.58 54.15
CA TRP A 244 10.07 29.57 53.09
C TRP A 244 9.58 30.12 51.76
N MET A 245 8.49 30.88 51.75
CA MET A 245 7.99 31.51 50.53
C MET A 245 9.03 32.49 49.96
N GLN A 246 9.67 33.29 50.82
CA GLN A 246 10.78 34.16 50.43
C GLN A 246 11.94 33.38 49.82
N TRP A 247 12.38 32.31 50.48
CA TRP A 247 13.47 31.46 49.98
C TRP A 247 13.11 30.77 48.66
N LEU A 248 11.84 30.40 48.47
CA LEU A 248 11.36 29.77 47.24
C LEU A 248 11.22 30.75 46.06
N GLY A 249 11.30 32.08 46.27
CA GLY A 249 11.23 33.05 45.18
C GLY A 249 10.21 34.18 45.35
N GLU A 250 9.50 34.26 46.48
CA GLU A 250 8.54 35.32 46.80
C GLU A 250 9.07 36.29 47.86
N PRO A 251 9.95 37.25 47.49
CA PRO A 251 10.65 38.10 48.46
C PRO A 251 9.72 39.02 49.26
N ASP A 252 8.49 39.27 48.79
CA ASP A 252 7.49 40.09 49.45
C ASP A 252 6.48 39.28 50.29
N ALA A 253 6.70 37.97 50.48
CA ALA A 253 5.84 37.17 51.34
C ALA A 253 5.90 37.64 52.80
N VAL A 254 4.75 37.94 53.38
CA VAL A 254 4.59 38.48 54.74
C VAL A 254 3.41 37.81 55.46
N VAL A 255 3.51 37.69 56.78
CA VAL A 255 2.41 37.19 57.63
C VAL A 255 1.31 38.24 57.70
N THR A 256 0.06 37.81 57.53
CA THR A 256 -1.10 38.70 57.62
C THR A 256 -1.34 39.13 59.07
N LYS A 257 -1.93 40.31 59.26
CA LYS A 257 -2.22 40.86 60.60
C LYS A 257 -3.71 40.79 60.97
N PHE A 258 -4.57 40.39 60.03
CA PHE A 258 -6.01 40.59 60.13
C PHE A 258 -6.73 39.37 60.68
N VAL A 259 -7.61 39.60 61.64
CA VAL A 259 -8.61 38.60 62.04
C VAL A 259 -9.79 38.76 61.10
N GLY A 260 -9.97 37.85 60.13
CA GLY A 260 -11.12 37.85 59.22
C GLY A 260 -10.80 37.81 57.71
N ASP A 261 -9.57 37.50 57.32
CA ASP A 261 -9.11 37.36 55.92
C ASP A 261 -9.52 36.03 55.24
N GLY A 262 -10.42 35.26 55.85
CA GLY A 262 -10.80 33.95 55.35
C GLY A 262 -9.76 32.85 55.61
N GLY A 263 -8.80 33.09 56.51
CA GLY A 263 -7.78 32.13 56.89
C GLY A 263 -6.55 32.17 55.98
N ILE A 264 -6.21 33.37 55.48
CA ILE A 264 -4.95 33.63 54.80
C ILE A 264 -3.94 34.00 55.88
N ASP A 265 -2.97 33.13 56.17
CA ASP A 265 -2.01 33.39 57.23
C ASP A 265 -0.72 34.05 56.70
N VAL A 266 -0.39 33.83 55.43
CA VAL A 266 0.75 34.47 54.74
C VAL A 266 0.31 34.90 53.35
N GLU A 267 0.77 36.07 52.91
CA GLU A 267 0.46 36.59 51.58
C GLU A 267 1.66 37.22 50.87
N SER A 268 1.60 37.23 49.54
CA SER A 268 2.48 38.00 48.66
C SER A 268 1.65 38.64 47.53
N LYS A 269 2.29 39.33 46.59
CA LYS A 269 1.60 39.83 45.39
C LYS A 269 1.01 38.70 44.53
N ARG A 270 1.63 37.52 44.49
CA ARG A 270 1.26 36.42 43.58
C ARG A 270 0.58 35.25 44.29
N TYR A 271 0.86 35.08 45.58
CA TYR A 271 0.43 33.91 46.34
C TYR A 271 -0.32 34.29 47.61
N ILE A 272 -1.24 33.42 48.03
CA ILE A 272 -1.82 33.41 49.36
C ILE A 272 -1.62 32.03 49.97
N ALA A 273 -1.39 31.98 51.27
CA ALA A 273 -1.11 30.75 51.97
C ALA A 273 -1.90 30.63 53.27
N GLN A 274 -2.38 29.42 53.53
CA GLN A 274 -2.94 29.00 54.81
C GLN A 274 -1.97 28.04 55.52
N VAL A 275 -1.79 28.23 56.82
CA VAL A 275 -0.81 27.51 57.64
C VAL A 275 -1.52 26.80 58.80
N LYS A 276 -1.39 25.49 58.84
CA LYS A 276 -1.93 24.64 59.91
C LYS A 276 -0.82 23.97 60.71
N ASN A 277 -0.51 24.54 61.88
CA ASN A 277 0.52 24.03 62.78
C ASN A 277 -0.06 23.12 63.88
N TYR A 278 -0.39 21.86 63.56
CA TYR A 278 -0.80 20.85 64.55
C TYR A 278 -0.55 19.42 64.05
N SER A 279 -0.68 18.42 64.93
CA SER A 279 -0.34 17.00 64.68
C SER A 279 -1.46 16.16 64.05
N GLY A 280 -2.52 16.77 63.54
CA GLY A 280 -3.68 16.06 62.99
C GLY A 280 -3.71 16.03 61.46
N SER A 281 -4.85 15.58 60.92
CA SER A 281 -5.08 15.55 59.48
C SER A 281 -5.88 16.78 59.02
N VAL A 282 -5.50 17.31 57.86
CA VAL A 282 -6.25 18.37 57.16
C VAL A 282 -7.31 17.71 56.29
N SER A 283 -8.55 18.12 56.53
CA SER A 283 -9.73 17.58 55.88
C SER A 283 -9.96 18.20 54.49
N VAL A 284 -10.74 17.52 53.65
CA VAL A 284 -11.18 18.08 52.36
C VAL A 284 -12.01 19.36 52.52
N ALA A 285 -12.70 19.52 53.64
CA ALA A 285 -13.51 20.70 53.91
C ALA A 285 -12.65 21.96 54.04
N GLU A 286 -11.55 21.89 54.80
CA GLU A 286 -10.61 23.00 54.98
C GLU A 286 -9.94 23.39 53.66
N VAL A 287 -9.48 22.39 52.88
CA VAL A 287 -8.88 22.67 51.56
C VAL A 287 -9.89 23.29 50.59
N ARG A 288 -11.16 22.86 50.63
CA ARG A 288 -12.25 23.45 49.83
C ARG A 288 -12.56 24.89 50.22
N GLU A 289 -12.61 25.15 51.52
CA GLU A 289 -12.85 26.49 52.04
C GLU A 289 -11.76 27.45 51.58
N PHE A 290 -10.49 27.06 51.75
CA PHE A 290 -9.37 27.89 51.30
C PHE A 290 -9.31 28.07 49.78
N ALA A 291 -9.61 27.02 49.01
CA ALA A 291 -9.75 27.14 47.55
C ALA A 291 -10.88 28.12 47.15
N GLY A 292 -11.95 28.17 47.93
CA GLY A 292 -13.03 29.15 47.77
C GLY A 292 -12.50 30.58 47.94
N VAL A 293 -11.76 30.84 49.02
CA VAL A 293 -11.12 32.15 49.27
C VAL A 293 -10.20 32.53 48.12
N ALA A 294 -9.34 31.61 47.69
CA ALA A 294 -8.42 31.83 46.57
C ALA A 294 -9.10 32.14 45.24
N SER A 295 -10.24 31.51 44.97
CA SER A 295 -10.97 31.77 43.73
C SER A 295 -11.57 33.17 43.65
N VAL A 296 -11.87 33.78 44.81
CA VAL A 296 -12.34 35.18 44.90
C VAL A 296 -11.14 36.14 44.90
N ASP A 297 -10.06 35.80 45.59
CA ASP A 297 -8.86 36.61 45.71
C ASP A 297 -8.06 36.71 44.39
N GLY A 298 -7.99 35.61 43.63
CA GLY A 298 -7.34 35.54 42.31
C GLY A 298 -5.84 35.24 42.34
N ARG A 299 -5.19 35.21 43.51
CA ARG A 299 -3.81 34.75 43.69
C ARG A 299 -3.72 33.22 43.76
N VAL A 300 -2.50 32.69 43.60
CA VAL A 300 -2.26 31.25 43.62
C VAL A 300 -2.28 30.72 45.07
N PRO A 301 -3.12 29.71 45.39
CA PRO A 301 -3.23 29.22 46.76
C PRO A 301 -2.20 28.15 47.12
N LEU A 302 -1.60 28.33 48.30
CA LEU A 302 -0.68 27.38 48.94
C LEU A 302 -1.25 26.94 50.29
N PHE A 303 -1.30 25.65 50.57
CA PHE A 303 -1.70 25.14 51.88
C PHE A 303 -0.51 24.45 52.53
N PHE A 304 -0.16 24.92 53.72
CA PHE A 304 0.92 24.38 54.53
C PHE A 304 0.37 23.70 55.77
N THR A 305 0.92 22.54 56.13
CA THR A 305 0.61 21.88 57.39
C THR A 305 1.83 21.19 57.99
N SER A 306 1.92 21.14 59.31
CA SER A 306 2.87 20.27 60.02
C SER A 306 2.36 18.82 60.16
N GLY A 307 1.09 18.59 59.85
CA GLY A 307 0.43 17.30 59.94
C GLY A 307 0.41 16.55 58.61
N ILE A 308 -0.71 15.90 58.32
CA ILE A 308 -0.92 15.15 57.07
C ILE A 308 -2.19 15.61 56.36
N TYR A 309 -2.30 15.38 55.06
CA TYR A 309 -3.55 15.58 54.32
C TYR A 309 -4.33 14.27 54.23
N THR A 310 -5.66 14.36 54.33
CA THR A 310 -6.53 13.23 53.99
C THR A 310 -6.51 12.92 52.49
N ALA A 311 -6.82 11.69 52.09
CA ALA A 311 -6.89 11.32 50.67
C ALA A 311 -7.87 12.22 49.87
N GLY A 312 -9.02 12.53 50.47
CA GLY A 312 -10.00 13.44 49.85
C GLY A 312 -9.49 14.87 49.68
N ALA A 313 -8.64 15.36 50.59
CA ALA A 313 -8.00 16.67 50.47
C ALA A 313 -7.00 16.70 49.31
N LEU A 314 -6.16 15.66 49.17
CA LEU A 314 -5.23 15.51 48.05
C LEU A 314 -5.96 15.48 46.70
N GLU A 315 -6.97 14.62 46.54
CA GLU A 315 -7.75 14.51 45.30
C GLU A 315 -8.49 15.80 44.93
N PHE A 316 -8.95 16.56 45.92
CA PHE A 316 -9.58 17.86 45.66
C PHE A 316 -8.54 18.89 45.22
N ALA A 317 -7.41 18.99 45.93
CA ALA A 317 -6.36 19.96 45.63
C ALA A 317 -5.77 19.78 44.22
N GLU A 318 -5.60 18.54 43.75
CA GLU A 318 -5.17 18.25 42.36
C GLU A 318 -6.12 18.86 41.33
N ARG A 319 -7.43 18.70 41.52
CA ARG A 319 -8.44 19.27 40.62
C ARG A 319 -8.49 20.79 40.70
N ALA A 320 -8.33 21.34 41.90
CA ALA A 320 -8.35 22.77 42.16
C ALA A 320 -7.02 23.47 41.81
N ARG A 321 -5.98 22.73 41.43
CA ARG A 321 -4.60 23.22 41.24
C ARG A 321 -4.08 24.00 42.47
N LEU A 322 -4.46 23.54 43.65
CA LEU A 322 -4.01 24.09 44.93
C LEU A 322 -2.75 23.34 45.38
N ALA A 323 -1.68 24.04 45.70
CA ALA A 323 -0.45 23.39 46.12
C ALA A 323 -0.53 22.98 47.59
N LEU A 324 -0.27 21.70 47.87
CA LEU A 324 -0.24 21.16 49.23
C LEU A 324 1.21 20.89 49.64
N LEU A 325 1.60 21.49 50.75
CA LEU A 325 2.93 21.35 51.33
C LEU A 325 2.81 20.85 52.77
N VAL A 326 3.72 19.94 53.12
CA VAL A 326 3.95 19.48 54.48
C VAL A 326 5.32 19.96 54.92
N TYR A 327 5.40 20.53 56.12
CA TYR A 327 6.64 20.99 56.69
C TYR A 327 6.96 20.30 58.01
N ASP A 328 8.24 20.21 58.30
CA ASP A 328 8.75 19.90 59.64
C ASP A 328 9.64 21.06 60.09
N VAL A 329 9.14 21.83 61.05
CA VAL A 329 9.86 22.98 61.59
C VAL A 329 11.07 22.55 62.44
N VAL A 330 11.00 21.40 63.12
CA VAL A 330 12.08 20.89 63.97
C VAL A 330 13.26 20.45 63.11
N ASP A 331 12.97 19.76 62.00
CA ASP A 331 14.00 19.30 61.08
C ASP A 331 14.37 20.34 60.01
N GLY A 332 13.61 21.43 59.89
CA GLY A 332 13.88 22.47 58.90
C GLY A 332 13.51 22.03 57.48
N THR A 333 12.49 21.19 57.30
CA THR A 333 12.16 20.58 56.00
C THR A 333 10.81 21.02 55.46
N LEU A 334 10.69 21.00 54.13
CA LEU A 334 9.47 21.31 53.39
C LEU A 334 9.34 20.33 52.21
N SER A 335 8.18 19.71 52.07
CA SER A 335 7.86 18.73 51.04
C SER A 335 6.54 19.03 50.36
N GLY A 336 6.51 18.96 49.02
CA GLY A 336 5.27 18.99 48.25
C GLY A 336 4.62 17.62 48.20
N VAL A 337 3.33 17.52 48.57
CA VAL A 337 2.64 16.22 48.65
C VAL A 337 1.75 15.91 47.44
N ASN A 338 1.45 16.91 46.62
CA ASN A 338 0.68 16.78 45.39
C ASN A 338 1.49 17.37 44.21
N VAL A 339 1.06 17.19 42.96
CA VAL A 339 1.84 17.59 41.77
C VAL A 339 2.22 19.08 41.81
N ALA A 340 1.27 19.95 42.16
CA ALA A 340 1.52 21.38 42.28
C ALA A 340 2.53 21.70 43.40
N GLY A 341 2.39 21.08 44.58
CA GLY A 341 3.34 21.26 45.67
C GLY A 341 4.74 20.74 45.35
N GLN A 342 4.85 19.62 44.63
CA GLN A 342 6.13 19.07 44.18
C GLN A 342 6.83 20.00 43.20
N ALA A 343 6.07 20.56 42.25
CA ALA A 343 6.59 21.55 41.30
C ALA A 343 7.14 22.77 42.04
N ILE A 344 6.40 23.34 42.99
CA ILE A 344 6.86 24.48 43.81
C ILE A 344 8.13 24.14 44.59
N ARG A 345 8.18 22.96 45.21
CA ARG A 345 9.36 22.57 45.99
C ARG A 345 10.62 22.41 45.15
N GLN A 346 10.49 22.00 43.89
CA GLN A 346 11.61 21.78 42.96
C GLN A 346 12.02 23.07 42.23
N ALA A 347 11.03 23.84 41.79
CA ALA A 347 11.22 24.98 40.89
C ALA A 347 11.21 26.35 41.59
N GLY A 348 10.69 26.43 42.82
CA GLY A 348 10.40 27.70 43.51
C GLY A 348 8.97 28.20 43.30
N LEU A 349 8.70 29.40 43.83
CA LEU A 349 7.45 30.16 43.70
C LEU A 349 7.57 31.27 42.64
#